data_AF-A0AA43A4P4-F1
#
_entry.id   AF-A0AA43A4P4-F1
#
_cell.length_a   1.000
_cell.length_b   1.000
_cell.length_c   1.000
_cell.angle_alpha   90.00
_cell.angle_beta   90.00
_cell.angle_gamma   90.00
#
_symmetry.space_group_name_H-M   'P 1'
#
loop_
_entity.id
_entity.type
_entity.pdbx_description
1 polymer ?
#
loop_
_entity_poly.entity_id
_entity_poly.type
_entity_poly.pdbx_seq_one_letter_code
_entity_poly.pdbx_strand_id
1 'polypeptide(L)' 'MRHPTLCALLILCFVGSVFGGEADVVAVEVKSPGNQTYSFNVTVSHADQGWDHYADRRELIAPDGEILARGV' A
#
# COMPACT_ATOMS: atom_id res chain seq x y z
N MET A 1 -30.14 34.77 18.66
CA MET A 1 -30.07 34.48 17.21
C MET A 1 -29.27 33.21 17.05
N ARG A 2 -29.90 32.11 16.61
CA ARG A 2 -29.20 30.86 16.34
C ARG A 2 -28.55 31.05 14.97
N HIS A 3 -27.22 31.01 14.88
CA HIS A 3 -26.47 31.22 13.64
C HIS A 3 -26.01 29.86 13.08
N PRO A 4 -26.93 29.02 12.55
CA PRO A 4 -26.60 27.67 12.10
C PRO A 4 -25.62 27.68 10.94
N THR A 5 -25.62 28.74 10.11
CA THR A 5 -24.71 28.92 8.97
C THR A 5 -23.27 29.13 9.41
N LEU A 6 -23.03 29.90 10.48
CA LEU A 6 -21.69 30.10 11.03
C LEU A 6 -21.14 28.80 11.65
N CYS A 7 -21.99 28.04 12.35
CA CYS A 7 -21.62 26.73 12.89
C CYS A 7 -21.30 25.71 11.79
N ALA A 8 -22.10 25.68 10.72
CA ALA A 8 -21.87 24.78 9.59
C ALA A 8 -20.55 25.09 8.86
N LEU A 9 -20.22 26.38 8.70
CA LEU A 9 -18.97 26.81 8.07
C LEU A 9 -17.75 26.42 8.91
N LEU A 10 -17.85 26.52 10.25
CA LEU A 10 -16.80 26.11 11.18
C LEU A 10 -16.53 24.60 11.17
N ILE A 11 -17.58 23.78 11.01
CA ILE A 11 -17.46 22.31 10.92
C ILE A 11 -16.74 21.89 9.63
N LEU A 12 -16.97 22.61 8.52
CA LEU A 12 -16.36 22.31 7.23
C LEU A 12 -14.85 22.61 7.19
N CYS A 13 -14.33 23.46 8.07
CA CYS A 13 -12.89 23.72 8.17
C CYS A 13 -12.12 22.64 8.96
N PHE A 14 -12.83 21.69 9.59
CA PHE A 14 -12.24 20.66 10.45
C PHE A 14 -12.14 19.27 9.80
N VAL A 15 -12.47 19.14 8.52
CA VAL A 15 -12.22 17.90 7.76
C VAL A 15 -10.71 17.76 7.55
N GLY A 16 -10.06 17.01 8.44
CA GLY A 16 -8.65 16.64 8.33
C GLY A 16 -8.42 15.68 7.17
N SER A 17 -7.21 15.71 6.60
CA SER A 17 -6.76 14.75 5.61
C SER A 17 -6.74 13.34 6.20
N VAL A 18 -7.32 12.36 5.49
CA VAL A 18 -7.08 10.95 5.77
C VAL A 18 -5.91 10.51 4.90
N PHE A 19 -4.86 9.95 5.51
CA PHE A 19 -3.76 9.34 4.78
C PHE A 19 -4.08 7.85 4.63
N GLY A 20 -4.04 7.34 3.40
CA GLY A 20 -4.08 5.90 3.14
C GLY A 20 -2.85 5.23 3.77
N GLY A 21 -3.03 4.04 4.32
CA GLY A 21 -1.96 3.30 4.97
C GLY A 21 -0.99 2.70 3.93
N GLU A 22 0.30 2.65 4.26
CA GLU A 22 1.26 1.90 3.45
C GLU A 22 0.95 0.39 3.47
N ALA A 23 1.37 -0.32 2.43
CA ALA A 23 1.26 -1.78 2.37
C ALA A 23 2.54 -2.43 2.86
N ASP A 24 2.42 -3.40 3.77
CA ASP A 24 3.53 -4.12 4.38
C ASP A 24 3.69 -5.53 3.79
N VAL A 25 4.93 -5.92 3.49
CA VAL A 25 5.26 -7.33 3.21
C VAL A 25 5.45 -8.06 4.54
N VAL A 26 4.52 -8.95 4.87
CA VAL A 26 4.51 -9.64 6.17
C VAL A 26 5.04 -11.07 6.12
N ALA A 27 5.12 -11.67 4.93
CA ALA A 27 5.74 -12.97 4.73
C ALA A 27 6.26 -13.13 3.30
N VAL A 28 7.37 -13.86 3.17
CA VAL A 28 7.92 -14.30 1.89
C VAL A 28 8.34 -15.77 2.01
N GLU A 29 7.77 -16.61 1.14
CA GLU A 29 8.24 -17.99 0.92
C GLU A 29 8.94 -18.05 -0.44
N VAL A 30 10.17 -18.56 -0.45
CA VAL A 30 10.99 -18.69 -1.67
C VAL A 30 11.07 -20.16 -2.06
N LYS A 31 10.75 -20.45 -3.32
CA LYS A 31 10.88 -21.78 -3.93
C LYS A 31 11.88 -21.72 -5.07
N SER A 32 12.79 -22.68 -5.13
CA SER A 32 13.70 -22.86 -6.27
C SER A 32 13.44 -24.21 -6.93
N PRO A 33 12.54 -24.28 -7.92
CA PRO A 33 12.21 -25.53 -8.60
C PRO A 33 13.33 -26.10 -9.49
N GLY A 34 14.51 -25.46 -9.53
CA GLY A 34 15.64 -25.82 -10.39
C GLY A 34 15.80 -24.87 -11.59
N ASN A 35 16.79 -25.16 -12.46
CA ASN A 35 17.09 -24.39 -13.67
C ASN A 35 17.35 -22.88 -13.45
N GLN A 36 17.88 -22.49 -12.29
CA GLN A 36 18.10 -21.08 -11.92
C GLN A 36 16.81 -20.26 -11.85
N THR A 37 15.66 -20.93 -11.70
CA THR A 37 14.37 -20.29 -11.52
C THR A 37 14.08 -20.14 -10.03
N TYR A 38 13.48 -19.00 -9.68
CA TYR A 38 12.99 -18.71 -8.35
C TYR A 38 11.53 -18.28 -8.43
N SER A 39 10.73 -18.73 -7.46
CA SER A 39 9.34 -18.32 -7.27
C SER A 39 9.19 -17.77 -5.86
N PHE A 40 8.56 -16.60 -5.77
CA PHE A 40 8.35 -15.88 -4.52
C PHE A 40 6.85 -15.81 -4.25
N ASN A 41 6.43 -16.46 -3.16
CA ASN A 41 5.09 -16.31 -2.62
C ASN A 41 5.14 -15.22 -1.55
N VAL A 42 4.53 -14.08 -1.85
CA VAL A 42 4.58 -12.88 -1.01
C VAL A 42 3.20 -12.65 -0.40
N THR A 43 3.14 -12.45 0.91
CA THR A 43 1.94 -12.01 1.62
C THR A 43 2.08 -10.53 1.94
N VAL A 44 1.13 -9.74 1.47
CA VAL A 44 1.06 -8.29 1.69
C VAL A 44 -0.15 -7.99 2.58
N SER A 45 0.03 -7.10 3.56
CA SER A 45 -1.02 -6.59 4.43
C SER A 45 -1.16 -5.10 4.22
N HIS A 46 -2.40 -4.61 4.10
CA HIS A 46 -2.70 -3.18 4.08
C HIS A 46 -4.06 -2.95 4.74
N ALA A 47 -4.24 -1.76 5.32
CA ALA A 47 -5.49 -1.38 5.98
C ALA A 47 -6.54 -0.84 5.00
N ASP A 48 -6.09 -0.36 3.84
CA ASP A 48 -6.95 0.24 2.83
C ASP A 48 -7.90 -0.81 2.22
N GLN A 49 -9.12 -0.39 1.87
CA GLN A 49 -10.16 -1.29 1.33
C GLN A 49 -10.73 -0.70 0.04
N GLY A 50 -11.18 -1.56 -0.87
CA GLY A 50 -11.79 -1.16 -2.14
C GLY A 50 -10.84 -1.24 -3.34
N TRP A 51 -11.41 -1.09 -4.53
CA TRP A 51 -10.71 -1.32 -5.81
C TRP A 51 -9.63 -0.28 -6.13
N ASP A 52 -9.66 0.89 -5.49
CA ASP A 52 -8.65 1.94 -5.69
C ASP A 52 -7.34 1.67 -4.94
N HIS A 53 -7.34 0.66 -4.07
CA HIS A 53 -6.23 0.32 -3.18
C HIS A 53 -5.70 -1.09 -3.49
N TYR A 54 -5.27 -1.30 -4.74
CA TYR A 54 -4.69 -2.56 -5.21
C TYR A 54 -3.17 -2.43 -5.38
N ALA A 55 -2.42 -3.43 -4.91
CA ALA A 55 -0.97 -3.50 -5.08
C ALA A 55 -0.65 -4.18 -6.42
N ASP A 56 -0.32 -3.38 -7.43
CA ASP A 56 -0.05 -3.82 -8.82
C ASP A 56 1.39 -3.62 -9.25
N ARG A 57 2.28 -3.33 -8.32
CA ARG A 57 3.69 -3.22 -8.61
C ARG A 57 4.48 -4.04 -7.62
N ARG A 58 5.43 -4.79 -8.15
CA ARG A 58 6.42 -5.51 -7.37
C ARG A 58 7.81 -5.28 -7.92
N GLU A 59 8.75 -5.10 -7.01
CA GLU A 59 10.17 -4.97 -7.33
C GLU A 59 10.94 -6.01 -6.50
N LEU A 60 11.88 -6.68 -7.15
CA LEU A 60 12.80 -7.60 -6.49
C LEU A 60 14.12 -6.85 -6.32
N ILE A 61 14.48 -6.53 -5.08
CA ILE A 61 15.62 -5.65 -4.76
C ILE A 61 16.72 -6.46 -4.08
N ALA A 62 17.95 -6.32 -4.57
CA ALA A 62 19.14 -6.92 -4.00
C ALA A 62 19.57 -6.19 -2.71
N PRO A 63 20.41 -6.82 -1.87
CA PRO A 63 20.86 -6.21 -0.61
C PRO A 63 21.60 -4.88 -0.75
N ASP A 64 22.20 -4.61 -1.91
CA ASP A 64 22.88 -3.35 -2.24
C ASP A 64 21.95 -2.28 -2.83
N GLY A 65 20.66 -2.59 -2.97
CA GLY A 65 19.64 -1.70 -3.53
C GLY A 65 19.43 -1.85 -5.03
N GLU A 66 20.14 -2.75 -5.72
CA GLU A 66 19.90 -3.00 -7.14
C GLU A 66 18.52 -3.62 -7.38
N ILE A 67 17.76 -3.12 -8.36
CA ILE A 67 16.48 -3.72 -8.76
C ILE A 67 16.75 -4.84 -9.77
N LEU A 68 16.58 -6.07 -9.33
CA LEU A 68 16.77 -7.29 -10.12
C LEU A 68 15.62 -7.55 -11.09
N ALA A 69 14.39 -7.16 -10.73
CA ALA A 69 13.21 -7.33 -11.56
C ALA A 69 12.08 -6.36 -11.18
N ARG A 70 11.23 -6.02 -12.16
CA ARG A 70 9.94 -5.34 -11.96
C ARG A 70 8.81 -6.16 -12.58
N GLY A 71 7.66 -6.17 -11.92
CA GLY A 71 6.43 -6.73 -12.45
C GLY A 71 5.25 -5.81 -12.13
N VAL A 72 4.23 -5.94 -12.97
CA VAL A 72 2.84 -5.58 -12.64
C VAL A 72 2.10 -6.77 -12.04
#